data_AF-A0A944GH49-F1
#
_entry.id   AF-A0A944GH49-F1
#
_cell.length_a   1.000
_cell.length_b   1.000
_cell.length_c   1.000
_cell.angle_alpha   90.00
_cell.angle_beta   90.00
_cell.angle_gamma   90.00
#
_symmetry.space_group_name_H-M   'P 1'
#
loop_
_entity.id
_entity.type
_entity.pdbx_description
1 polymer ?
#
loop_
_entity_poly.entity_id
_entity_poly.type
_entity_poly.pdbx_seq_one_letter_code
_entity_poly.pdbx_strand_id
1 'polypeptide(L)'
;MILDLYIYPHPVLLQVAEPVETFDDDLKKLVDDMADTMYEGNGVGLAAPQIGLSKRLFVVDTSAPEEPSTLKAYVNPKIIVKD
;
A
#
# COMPACT_ATOMS: atom_id res chain seq x y z
N MET A 1 -11.41 6.59 -1.60
CA MET A 1 -11.98 6.09 -2.89
C MET A 1 -11.47 4.68 -3.12
N ILE A 2 -12.26 3.79 -3.71
CA ILE A 2 -11.81 2.43 -4.02
C ILE A 2 -11.08 2.42 -5.37
N LEU A 3 -9.88 1.84 -5.38
CA LEU A 3 -8.97 1.76 -6.53
C LEU A 3 -9.06 0.37 -7.20
N ASP A 4 -8.80 0.31 -8.49
CA ASP A 4 -8.77 -0.96 -9.22
C ASP A 4 -7.58 -1.83 -8.80
N LEU A 5 -7.85 -3.11 -8.52
CA LEU A 5 -6.82 -4.08 -8.20
C LEU A 5 -6.35 -4.80 -9.47
N TYR A 6 -5.04 -4.80 -9.67
CA TYR A 6 -4.37 -5.53 -10.73
C TYR A 6 -3.98 -6.92 -10.24
N ILE A 7 -4.30 -7.93 -11.04
CA ILE A 7 -3.98 -9.33 -10.76
C ILE A 7 -2.83 -9.81 -11.66
N TYR A 8 -2.12 -10.84 -11.21
CA TYR A 8 -1.12 -11.51 -12.04
C TYR A 8 -1.76 -11.98 -13.36
N PRO A 9 -1.11 -11.82 -14.53
CA PRO A 9 0.30 -11.44 -14.74
C PRO A 9 0.52 -9.97 -15.13
N HIS A 10 -0.28 -9.02 -14.64
CA HIS A 10 -0.13 -7.62 -15.04
C HIS A 10 1.31 -7.11 -14.80
N PRO A 11 1.97 -6.48 -15.80
CA PRO A 11 3.40 -6.21 -15.77
C PRO A 11 3.84 -5.30 -14.62
N VAL A 12 2.96 -4.42 -14.15
CA VAL A 12 3.25 -3.53 -13.00
C VAL A 12 3.61 -4.31 -11.73
N LEU A 13 3.07 -5.53 -11.56
CA LEU A 13 3.32 -6.37 -10.38
C LEU A 13 4.71 -7.01 -10.39
N LEU A 14 5.40 -6.97 -11.54
CA LEU A 14 6.75 -7.51 -11.74
C LEU A 14 7.82 -6.41 -11.80
N GLN A 15 7.42 -5.14 -11.83
CA GLN A 15 8.34 -4.01 -11.89
C GLN A 15 8.93 -3.69 -10.51
N VAL A 16 10.19 -3.25 -10.51
CA VAL A 16 10.79 -2.66 -9.31
C VAL A 16 10.14 -1.31 -9.06
N ALA A 17 9.62 -1.12 -7.85
CA ALA A 17 8.93 0.10 -7.48
C ALA A 17 9.91 1.28 -7.29
N GLU A 18 9.52 2.46 -7.79
CA GLU A 18 10.33 3.68 -7.69
C GLU A 18 10.13 4.40 -6.35
N PRO A 19 11.15 5.10 -5.83
CA PRO A 19 10.99 5.81 -4.57
C PRO A 19 9.97 6.95 -4.70
N VAL A 20 9.27 7.23 -3.60
CA VAL A 20 8.43 8.41 -3.47
C VAL A 20 9.33 9.60 -3.10
N GLU A 21 9.34 10.65 -3.91
CA GLU A 21 10.18 11.84 -3.69
C GLU A 21 9.43 12.99 -3.02
N THR A 22 8.13 13.13 -3.30
CA THR A 22 7.29 14.20 -2.78
C THR A 22 6.36 13.68 -1.68
N PHE A 23 6.34 14.40 -0.56
CA PHE A 23 5.49 14.12 0.59
C PHE A 23 4.53 15.29 0.79
N ASP A 24 3.38 15.19 0.15
CA ASP A 24 2.34 16.21 0.08
C ASP A 24 0.95 15.62 0.39
N ASP A 25 -0.09 16.43 0.24
CA ASP A 25 -1.47 16.03 0.47
C ASP A 25 -1.95 14.97 -0.54
N ASP A 26 -1.36 14.92 -1.74
CA ASP A 26 -1.67 13.89 -2.73
C ASP A 26 -1.15 12.52 -2.28
N LEU A 27 0.06 12.46 -1.69
CA LEU A 27 0.56 11.24 -1.06
C LEU A 27 -0.34 10.78 0.09
N LYS A 28 -0.79 11.72 0.93
CA LYS A 28 -1.71 11.40 2.04
C LYS A 28 -3.02 10.82 1.50
N LYS A 29 -3.63 11.48 0.51
CA LYS A 29 -4.85 11.00 -0.13
C LYS A 29 -4.68 9.62 -0.75
N LEU A 30 -3.55 9.37 -1.41
CA LEU A 30 -3.24 8.06 -1.96
C LEU A 30 -3.17 6.97 -0.88
N VAL A 31 -2.57 7.27 0.27
CA VAL A 31 -2.53 6.34 1.41
C VAL A 31 -3.94 6.03 1.92
N ASP A 32 -4.79 7.05 2.05
CA ASP A 32 -6.18 6.89 2.49
C ASP A 32 -6.98 6.02 1.47
N ASP A 33 -6.86 6.31 0.17
CA ASP A 33 -7.50 5.53 -0.90
C ASP A 33 -7.01 4.08 -0.95
N MET A 34 -5.71 3.84 -0.68
CA MET A 34 -5.14 2.49 -0.57
C MET A 34 -5.68 1.74 0.65
N ALA A 35 -5.84 2.41 1.80
CA ALA A 35 -6.41 1.80 2.99
C ALA A 35 -7.89 1.42 2.78
N ASP A 36 -8.69 2.32 2.22
CA ASP A 36 -10.08 2.04 1.85
C ASP A 36 -10.17 0.81 0.93
N THR A 37 -9.34 0.76 -0.11
CA THR A 37 -9.29 -0.36 -1.08
C THR A 37 -8.88 -1.67 -0.42
N MET A 38 -7.92 -1.62 0.51
CA MET A 38 -7.48 -2.78 1.29
C MET A 38 -8.63 -3.35 2.13
N TYR A 39 -9.37 -2.49 2.85
CA TYR A 39 -10.50 -2.93 3.68
C TYR A 39 -11.67 -3.47 2.86
N GLU A 40 -12.00 -2.84 1.73
CA GLU A 40 -13.01 -3.34 0.79
C GLU A 40 -12.67 -4.75 0.28
N GLY A 41 -11.38 -4.99 0.01
CA GLY A 41 -10.85 -6.30 -0.38
C GLY A 41 -10.73 -7.33 0.77
N ASN A 42 -11.13 -6.98 2.01
CA ASN A 42 -10.86 -7.76 3.22
C ASN A 42 -9.37 -8.13 3.39
N GLY A 43 -8.48 -7.24 2.96
CA GLY A 43 -7.03 -7.41 2.99
C GLY A 43 -6.40 -6.93 4.29
N VAL A 44 -5.22 -7.49 4.60
CA VAL A 44 -4.36 -7.07 5.74
C VAL A 44 -3.30 -6.05 5.29
N GLY A 45 -2.96 -6.03 4.01
CA GLY A 45 -1.99 -5.10 3.44
C GLY A 45 -2.20 -4.90 1.95
N LEU A 46 -1.79 -3.73 1.45
CA LEU A 46 -1.86 -3.37 0.03
C LEU A 46 -0.65 -2.54 -0.37
N ALA A 47 0.09 -2.99 -1.39
CA ALA A 47 1.20 -2.26 -1.97
C ALA A 47 0.77 -1.47 -3.22
N ALA A 48 1.35 -0.29 -3.44
CA ALA A 48 0.99 0.59 -4.55
C ALA A 48 1.04 -0.09 -5.95
N PRO A 49 1.96 -1.04 -6.24
CA PRO A 49 1.92 -1.76 -7.52
C PRO A 49 0.59 -2.52 -7.75
N GLN A 50 -0.08 -2.99 -6.70
CA GLN A 50 -1.37 -3.71 -6.82
C GLN A 50 -2.51 -2.81 -7.30
N ILE A 51 -2.37 -1.49 -7.21
CA ILE A 51 -3.31 -0.50 -7.77
C ILE A 51 -2.77 0.15 -9.05
N GLY A 52 -1.76 -0.46 -9.68
CA GLY A 52 -1.19 0.03 -10.94
C GLY A 52 -0.14 1.14 -10.77
N LEU A 53 0.26 1.49 -9.55
CA LEU A 53 1.26 2.53 -9.29
C LEU A 53 2.60 1.92 -8.84
N SER A 54 3.61 1.97 -9.70
CA SER A 54 4.96 1.49 -9.37
C SER A 54 5.71 2.45 -8.42
N LYS A 55 5.28 2.50 -7.15
CA LYS A 55 5.85 3.34 -6.08
C LYS A 55 6.21 2.50 -4.85
N ARG A 56 7.31 2.82 -4.17
CA ARG A 56 7.75 2.19 -2.90
C ARG A 56 6.88 2.64 -1.74
N LEU A 57 5.64 2.19 -1.76
CA LEU A 57 4.61 2.52 -0.79
C LEU A 57 3.76 1.27 -0.54
N PHE A 58 3.49 1.00 0.73
CA PHE A 58 2.46 0.03 1.10
C PHE A 58 1.75 0.47 2.39
N VAL A 59 0.51 0.02 2.54
CA VAL A 59 -0.25 0.09 3.78
C VAL A 59 -0.42 -1.31 4.37
N VAL A 60 -0.51 -1.40 5.70
CA VAL A 60 -0.78 -2.64 6.43
C VAL A 60 -1.55 -2.32 7.69
N ASP A 61 -2.55 -3.14 8.00
CA ASP A 61 -3.25 -3.11 9.28
C ASP A 61 -3.41 -4.53 9.80
N THR A 62 -2.84 -4.80 10.99
CA THR A 62 -2.86 -6.12 11.63
C THR A 62 -3.73 -6.14 12.88
N SER A 63 -4.60 -5.14 13.08
CA SER A 63 -5.52 -5.10 14.20
C SER A 63 -6.52 -6.26 14.14
N ALA A 64 -6.86 -6.82 15.29
CA ALA A 64 -7.99 -7.75 15.38
C ALA A 64 -9.32 -6.99 15.13
N PRO A 65 -10.41 -7.67 14.70
CA PRO A 65 -11.68 -7.02 14.37
C PRO A 65 -12.31 -6.15 15.47
N GLU A 66 -12.01 -6.44 16.74
CA GLU A 66 -12.56 -5.74 17.91
C GLU A 66 -11.56 -4.73 18.52
N GLU A 67 -10.37 -4.59 17.93
CA GLU A 67 -9.33 -3.68 18.40
C GLU A 67 -9.29 -2.39 17.56
N PRO A 68 -8.80 -1.28 18.14
CA PRO A 68 -8.52 -0.08 17.36
C PRO A 68 -7.57 -0.39 16.20
N SER A 69 -7.82 0.23 15.05
CA SER A 69 -6.96 0.08 13.87
C SER A 69 -5.51 0.40 14.21
N THR A 70 -4.61 -0.44 13.68
CA THR A 70 -3.17 -0.27 13.76
C THR A 70 -2.56 0.09 12.41
N LEU A 71 -3.39 0.66 11.52
CA LEU A 71 -3.03 1.02 10.16
C LEU A 71 -1.73 1.82 10.12
N LYS A 72 -0.79 1.33 9.32
CA LYS A 72 0.49 1.98 9.05
C LYS A 72 0.73 2.07 7.56
N ALA A 73 1.20 3.23 7.12
CA ALA A 73 1.77 3.41 5.79
C ALA A 73 3.30 3.46 5.88
N TYR A 74 3.95 2.73 4.98
CA TYR A 74 5.41 2.70 4.88
C TYR A 74 5.83 3.24 3.53
N VAL A 75 6.59 4.33 3.56
CA VAL A 75 7.08 5.03 2.37
C VAL A 75 8.60 4.86 2.27
N ASN A 76 9.08 4.43 1.11
CA ASN A 76 10.49 4.11 0.85
C ASN A 76 11.13 3.17 1.91
N PRO A 77 10.45 2.11 2.37
CA PRO A 77 10.97 1.27 3.44
C PRO A 77 12.24 0.53 3.01
N LYS A 78 13.10 0.25 3.99
CA LYS A 78 14.29 -0.58 3.83
C LYS A 78 14.36 -1.60 4.96
N ILE A 79 14.67 -2.84 4.63
CA ILE A 79 15.01 -3.86 5.62
C ILE A 79 16.47 -3.61 6.04
N ILE A 80 16.69 -3.29 7.31
CA ILE A 80 18.03 -3.00 7.85
C ILE A 80 18.71 -4.28 8.35
N VAL A 81 17.93 -5.20 8.92
CA VAL A 81 18.36 -6.51 9.40
C VAL A 81 17.27 -7.52 9.03
N LYS A 82 17.69 -8.72 8.65
CA LYS A 82 16.82 -9.87 8.43
C LYS A 82 17.53 -11.09 9.00
N ASP A 83 16.89 -11.74 9.97
CA ASP A 83 17.33 -13.02 10.53
C ASP A 83 17.02 -14.20 9.58
#